data_AF-A0A3N5RYV8-F1
#
_entry.id   AF-A0A3N5RYV8-F1
#
_cell.length_a   1.000
_cell.length_b   1.000
_cell.length_c   1.000
_cell.angle_alpha   90.00
_cell.angle_beta   90.00
_cell.angle_gamma   90.00
#
_symmetry.space_group_name_H-M   'P 1'
#
loop_
_entity.id
_entity.type
_entity.pdbx_description
1 polymer ?
#
loop_
_entity_poly.entity_id
_entity_poly.type
_entity_poly.pdbx_seq_one_letter_code
_entity_poly.pdbx_strand_id
1 'polypeptide(L)'
;MGEKKVNLPAEREAEALTGLQAGGISPLALLNRGFQVIIDEIAQVFDEIHISGGQRGLNIRMSPVDLAELTNAKFAGISTVLAKPKVL
;
A
#
# COMPACT_ATOMS: atom_id res chain seq x y z
N MET A 1 -10.08 0.52 10.48
CA MET A 1 -9.74 1.86 10.97
C MET A 1 -10.70 2.42 12.03
N GLY A 2 -11.94 1.95 12.17
CA GLY A 2 -12.90 2.57 13.11
C GLY A 2 -13.47 3.91 12.62
N GLU A 3 -12.97 4.41 11.50
CA GLU A 3 -13.49 5.58 10.80
C GLU A 3 -14.80 5.26 10.06
N LYS A 4 -15.74 6.20 10.11
CA LYS A 4 -17.03 6.09 9.42
C LYS A 4 -16.91 6.25 7.91
N LYS A 5 -15.98 7.09 7.46
CA LYS A 5 -15.72 7.41 6.05
C LYS A 5 -14.26 7.74 5.85
N VAL A 6 -13.73 7.34 4.70
CA VAL A 6 -12.39 7.70 4.23
C VAL A 6 -12.50 8.13 2.77
N ASN A 7 -11.62 9.03 2.34
CA ASN A 7 -11.53 9.50 0.96
C ASN A 7 -10.09 9.34 0.47
N LEU A 8 -9.91 9.16 -0.84
CA LEU A 8 -8.58 9.18 -1.44
C LEU A 8 -8.05 10.62 -1.45
N PRO A 9 -6.79 10.85 -1.01
CA PRO A 9 -6.17 12.16 -1.12
C PRO A 9 -5.92 12.51 -2.58
N ALA A 10 -5.86 13.81 -2.90
CA ALA A 10 -5.32 14.25 -4.18
C ALA A 10 -3.82 13.90 -4.28
N GLU A 11 -3.28 13.79 -5.48
CA GLU A 11 -1.86 13.44 -5.70
C GLU A 11 -0.91 14.36 -4.91
N ARG A 12 -1.11 15.66 -5.03
CA ARG A 12 -0.32 16.68 -4.32
C ARG A 12 -0.41 16.56 -2.79
N GLU A 13 -1.58 16.19 -2.27
CA GLU A 13 -1.76 15.99 -0.83
C GLU A 13 -1.02 14.73 -0.37
N ALA A 14 -1.10 13.64 -1.13
CA ALA A 14 -0.38 12.41 -0.83
C ALA A 14 1.14 12.64 -0.83
N GLU A 15 1.66 13.37 -1.82
CA GLU A 15 3.09 13.70 -1.87
C GLU A 15 3.52 14.57 -0.69
N ALA A 16 2.72 15.58 -0.33
CA ALA A 16 3.00 16.45 0.81
C ALA A 16 2.97 15.69 2.16
N LEU A 17 2.00 14.78 2.34
CA LEU A 17 1.86 13.99 3.57
C LEU A 17 2.96 12.94 3.73
N THR A 18 3.39 12.33 2.61
CA THR A 18 4.35 11.22 2.63
C THR A 18 5.80 11.68 2.49
N GLY A 19 6.03 12.84 1.85
CA GLY A 19 7.35 13.30 1.41
C GLY A 19 7.92 12.49 0.25
N LEU A 20 7.08 11.69 -0.44
CA LEU A 20 7.46 10.82 -1.55
C LEU A 20 6.65 11.22 -2.79
N GLN A 21 7.21 10.95 -3.97
CA GLN A 21 6.49 11.20 -5.22
C GLN A 21 5.44 10.13 -5.51
N ALA A 22 4.34 10.51 -6.13
CA ALA A 22 3.35 9.57 -6.62
C ALA A 22 3.98 8.57 -7.61
N GLY A 23 3.60 7.30 -7.47
CA GLY A 23 4.26 6.16 -8.12
C GLY A 23 5.53 5.66 -7.42
N GLY A 24 6.01 6.36 -6.39
CA GLY A 24 7.14 5.97 -5.53
C GLY A 24 6.80 5.88 -4.05
N ILE A 25 5.54 6.09 -3.65
CA ILE A 25 5.11 5.98 -2.25
C ILE A 25 5.22 4.52 -1.80
N SER A 26 5.93 4.28 -0.70
CA SER A 26 6.19 2.95 -0.16
C SER A 26 5.70 2.83 1.29
N PRO A 27 5.10 1.69 1.69
CA PRO A 27 4.73 1.47 3.08
C PRO A 27 5.96 1.42 4.01
N LEU A 28 7.10 0.89 3.54
CA LEU A 28 8.32 0.79 4.36
C LEU A 28 8.99 2.14 4.58
N ALA A 29 8.86 3.07 3.64
CA ALA A 29 9.35 4.44 3.79
C ALA A 29 8.52 5.27 4.81
N LEU A 30 7.38 4.73 5.27
CA LEU A 30 6.44 5.40 6.18
C LEU A 30 6.38 4.80 7.59
N LEU A 31 7.19 3.78 7.92
CA LEU A 31 7.16 3.05 9.21
C LEU A 31 7.12 3.94 10.45
N ASN A 32 7.81 5.08 10.40
CA ASN A 32 7.96 5.99 11.53
C ASN A 32 7.23 7.33 11.33
N ARG A 33 6.28 7.38 10.39
CA ARG A 33 5.52 8.59 10.03
C ARG A 33 4.12 8.62 10.63
N GLY A 34 3.73 7.59 11.41
CA GLY A 34 2.43 7.52 12.09
C GLY A 34 1.27 7.05 11.19
N PHE A 35 1.55 6.52 10.01
CA PHE A 35 0.52 5.97 9.13
C PHE A 35 0.04 4.60 9.64
N GLN A 36 -1.26 4.39 9.61
CA GLN A 36 -1.84 3.05 9.75
C GLN A 36 -1.81 2.35 8.38
N VAL A 37 -1.28 1.13 8.34
CA VAL A 37 -1.19 0.34 7.12
C VAL A 37 -2.27 -0.74 7.13
N ILE A 38 -3.02 -0.86 6.03
CA ILE A 38 -3.88 -2.00 5.76
C ILE A 38 -3.39 -2.64 4.48
N ILE A 39 -3.25 -3.96 4.50
CA ILE A 39 -2.94 -4.77 3.34
C ILE A 39 -4.20 -5.54 2.96
N ASP A 40 -4.49 -5.66 1.67
CA ASP A 40 -5.61 -6.47 1.23
C ASP A 40 -5.39 -7.94 1.62
N GLU A 41 -6.42 -8.58 2.18
CA GLU A 41 -6.33 -9.96 2.66
C GLU A 41 -5.97 -10.97 1.56
N ILE A 42 -6.25 -10.67 0.28
CA ILE A 42 -5.85 -11.51 -0.84
C ILE A 42 -4.32 -11.61 -0.98
N ALA A 43 -3.57 -10.64 -0.45
CA ALA A 43 -2.10 -10.70 -0.49
C ALA A 43 -1.56 -11.95 0.22
N GLN A 44 -2.28 -12.47 1.23
CA GLN A 44 -1.88 -13.67 1.98
C GLN A 44 -1.87 -14.96 1.16
N VAL A 45 -2.50 -14.98 -0.03
CA VAL A 45 -2.47 -16.17 -0.90
C VAL A 45 -1.21 -16.26 -1.75
N PHE A 46 -0.38 -15.23 -1.75
CA PHE A 46 0.87 -15.17 -2.50
C PHE A 46 2.06 -15.37 -1.55
N ASP A 47 3.04 -16.16 -1.98
CA ASP A 47 4.30 -16.33 -1.23
C ASP A 47 5.07 -15.01 -1.13
N GLU A 48 5.03 -14.20 -2.21
CA GLU A 48 5.67 -12.90 -2.27
C GLU A 48 4.85 -11.89 -3.09
N ILE A 49 4.94 -10.63 -2.68
CA ILE A 49 4.34 -9.49 -3.36
C ILE A 49 5.40 -8.44 -3.69
N HIS A 50 5.11 -7.57 -4.65
CA HIS A 50 5.94 -6.42 -4.97
C HIS A 50 5.33 -5.14 -4.42
N ILE A 51 6.12 -4.34 -3.73
CA ILE A 51 5.77 -2.99 -3.29
C ILE A 51 6.79 -1.99 -3.83
N SER A 52 6.42 -0.71 -3.90
CA SER A 52 7.38 0.34 -4.22
C SER A 52 8.52 0.36 -3.20
N GLY A 53 9.75 0.61 -3.68
CA GLY A 53 10.94 0.78 -2.83
C GLY A 53 11.16 2.20 -2.30
N GLY A 54 10.20 3.13 -2.49
CA GLY A 54 10.31 4.52 -2.02
C GLY A 54 10.78 5.51 -3.09
N GLN A 55 11.00 5.04 -4.32
CA GLN A 55 11.31 5.86 -5.49
C GLN A 55 10.87 5.16 -6.77
N ARG A 56 10.71 5.93 -7.85
CA ARG A 56 10.31 5.39 -9.16
C ARG A 56 11.39 4.45 -9.71
N GLY A 57 10.94 3.33 -10.30
CA GLY A 57 11.83 2.33 -10.89
C GLY A 57 12.43 1.33 -9.89
N LEU A 58 12.14 1.45 -8.59
CA LEU A 58 12.57 0.52 -7.56
C LEU A 58 11.37 -0.22 -6.95
N ASN A 59 11.44 -1.55 -6.92
CA ASN A 59 10.47 -2.40 -6.24
C ASN A 59 11.18 -3.31 -5.24
N ILE A 60 10.47 -3.67 -4.18
CA ILE A 60 10.89 -4.66 -3.18
C ILE A 60 9.95 -5.84 -3.30
N ARG A 61 10.52 -7.04 -3.45
CA ARG A 61 9.78 -8.32 -3.41
C ARG A 61 9.96 -8.94 -2.03
N MET A 62 8.86 -9.26 -1.36
CA MET A 62 8.91 -9.84 -0.01
C MET A 62 7.60 -10.57 0.34
N SER A 63 7.66 -11.36 1.42
CA SER A 63 6.49 -11.97 2.03
C SER A 63 5.48 -10.91 2.48
N PRO A 64 4.16 -11.09 2.21
CA PRO A 64 3.12 -10.20 2.73
C PRO A 64 3.05 -10.24 4.26
N VAL A 65 3.39 -11.38 4.88
CA VAL A 65 3.42 -11.54 6.35
C VAL A 65 4.53 -10.69 6.94
N ASP A 66 5.74 -10.77 6.38
CA ASP A 66 6.88 -9.96 6.84
C ASP A 66 6.59 -8.47 6.65
N LEU A 67 5.93 -8.10 5.54
CA LEU A 67 5.51 -6.71 5.31
C LEU A 67 4.54 -6.25 6.40
N ALA A 68 3.56 -7.10 6.76
CA ALA A 68 2.59 -6.79 7.80
C ALA A 68 3.26 -6.63 9.17
N GLU A 69 4.22 -7.50 9.50
CA GLU A 69 4.99 -7.42 10.74
C GLU A 69 5.82 -6.14 10.82
N LEU A 70 6.60 -5.83 9.77
CA LEU A 70 7.43 -4.62 9.73
C LEU A 70 6.60 -3.35 9.86
N THR A 71 5.42 -3.32 9.22
CA THR A 71 4.54 -2.14 9.17
C THR A 71 3.47 -2.10 10.25
N ASN A 72 3.40 -3.11 11.11
CA ASN A 72 2.29 -3.32 12.04
C ASN A 72 0.92 -3.21 11.33
N ALA A 73 0.84 -3.75 10.11
CA ALA A 73 -0.37 -3.67 9.30
C ALA A 73 -1.43 -4.67 9.74
N LYS A 74 -2.66 -4.41 9.29
CA LYS A 74 -3.77 -5.36 9.38
C LYS A 74 -4.17 -5.85 8.00
N PHE A 75 -4.51 -7.13 7.89
CA PHE A 75 -5.18 -7.66 6.71
C PHE A 75 -6.68 -7.42 6.80
N ALA A 76 -7.30 -7.03 5.69
CA ALA A 76 -8.74 -6.94 5.53
C ALA A 76 -9.11 -6.94 4.04
N GLY A 77 -10.31 -7.42 3.69
CA GLY A 77 -10.88 -7.20 2.36
C GLY A 77 -11.15 -5.72 2.12
N ILE A 78 -10.27 -5.06 1.36
CA ILE A 78 -10.33 -3.61 1.06
C ILE A 78 -10.35 -3.30 -0.43
N SER A 79 -10.22 -4.31 -1.28
CA SER A 79 -10.33 -4.23 -2.71
C SER A 79 -11.51 -5.04 -3.23
N THR A 80 -12.03 -4.62 -4.37
CA THR A 80 -12.88 -5.47 -5.21
C THR A 80 -12.05 -5.91 -6.40
N VAL A 81 -12.24 -7.15 -6.84
CA VAL A 81 -11.59 -7.61 -8.09
C VAL A 81 -12.13 -6.73 -9.22
N LEU A 82 -11.26 -5.89 -9.78
CA LEU A 82 -11.58 -5.16 -11.01
C LEU A 82 -11.80 -6.22 -12.09
N ALA A 83 -13.02 -6.33 -12.61
CA ALA A 83 -13.27 -7.03 -13.86
C ALA A 83 -12.23 -6.55 -14.87
N LYS A 84 -11.58 -7.50 -15.58
CA LYS A 84 -10.50 -7.22 -16.54
C LYS A 84 -10.83 -5.95 -17.34
N PRO A 85 -9.90 -5.00 -17.48
CA PRO A 85 -10.13 -3.84 -18.33
C PRO A 85 -10.52 -4.35 -19.72
N LYS A 86 -11.63 -3.82 -20.26
CA LYS A 86 -11.92 -3.97 -21.70
C LYS A 86 -10.67 -3.44 -22.41
N VAL A 87 -9.94 -4.36 -23.04
CA VAL A 87 -8.88 -4.04 -23.98
C VAL A 87 -9.53 -3.12 -25.03
N LEU A 88 -9.02 -1.90 -25.14
CA LEU A 88 -9.29 -1.00 -26.26
C LEU A 88 -8.62 -1.54 -27.52
#